data_AF-A0AAU1RLR9-F1
#
_entry.id   AF-A0AAU1RLR9-F1
#
_cell.length_a   1.000
_cell.length_b   1.000
_cell.length_c   1.000
_cell.angle_alpha   90.00
_cell.angle_beta   90.00
_cell.angle_gamma   90.00
#
_symmetry.space_group_name_H-M   'P 1'
#
loop_
_entity.id
_entity.type
_entity.pdbx_description
1 polymer ?
#
loop_
_entity_poly.entity_id
_entity_poly.type
_entity_poly.pdbx_seq_one_letter_code
_entity_poly.pdbx_strand_id
1 'polypeptide(L)'
;MPSWRTTLTAAGISGTRLREDYTHAARRVLRREPAPYLVLRLLAAPPLVPWLAAGLAFMNMVDDVAETGTPSQRAANLAALTGRVEAALTSGDSPDPLLRAYAHAVDARALPAHWVSRFLEGAATAEAGFDGFAAEEDFQAYLDAYAWPGVLVFTGLQYQGGPDPEQAAGWRRFVDAAQRVDFLADLAGDLADGRLCIPRARLDEHSVTRADLEQARDTPAVRALLAAETLRARAALDATDGILELAEPGLRPVTATMTELMAHQLTAVERAGVEALRRDIGYGVAAPLRTLARARRAARGRSRAGGQTPAGSRRQ
;
A
#
# COMPACT_ATOMS: atom_id res chain seq x y z
N MET A 1 20.80 -9.12 -8.06
CA MET A 1 19.33 -9.22 -8.13
C MET A 1 19.04 -10.15 -9.30
N PRO A 2 18.25 -11.21 -9.12
CA PRO A 2 17.90 -12.12 -10.22
C PRO A 2 17.27 -11.35 -11.38
N SER A 3 17.49 -11.80 -12.62
CA SER A 3 16.79 -11.24 -13.78
C SER A 3 15.27 -11.40 -13.62
N TRP A 4 14.48 -10.60 -14.34
CA TRP A 4 13.01 -10.74 -14.31
C TRP A 4 12.56 -12.15 -14.76
N ARG A 5 13.16 -12.69 -15.84
CA ARG A 5 12.90 -14.06 -16.31
C ARG A 5 13.22 -15.11 -15.24
N THR A 6 14.34 -14.98 -14.54
CA THR A 6 14.71 -15.88 -13.42
C THR A 6 13.71 -15.75 -12.27
N THR A 7 13.24 -14.54 -11.99
CA THR A 7 12.25 -14.27 -10.94
C THR A 7 10.91 -14.95 -11.27
N LEU A 8 10.45 -14.85 -12.52
CA LEU A 8 9.24 -15.54 -13.00
C LEU A 8 9.39 -17.06 -12.92
N THR A 9 10.52 -17.63 -13.36
CA THR A 9 10.78 -19.08 -13.21
C THR A 9 10.73 -19.52 -11.75
N ALA A 10 11.34 -18.74 -10.84
CA ALA A 10 11.37 -19.06 -9.41
C ALA A 10 9.97 -19.02 -8.76
N ALA A 11 9.04 -18.25 -9.33
CA ALA A 11 7.63 -18.23 -8.95
C ALA A 11 6.78 -19.32 -9.63
N GLY A 12 7.38 -20.21 -10.43
CA GLY A 12 6.66 -21.25 -11.19
C GLY A 12 6.00 -20.73 -12.47
N ILE A 13 6.20 -19.46 -12.84
CA ILE A 13 5.61 -18.84 -14.03
C ILE A 13 6.48 -19.16 -15.26
N SER A 14 6.07 -20.18 -16.02
CA SER A 14 6.86 -20.75 -17.13
C SER A 14 6.30 -20.47 -18.52
N GLY A 15 4.97 -20.40 -18.69
CA GLY A 15 4.31 -20.22 -19.98
C GLY A 15 4.57 -18.86 -20.64
N THR A 16 4.77 -18.84 -21.96
CA THR A 16 5.17 -17.63 -22.71
C THR A 16 4.18 -16.47 -22.55
N ARG A 17 2.89 -16.68 -22.85
CA ARG A 17 1.85 -15.65 -22.71
C ARG A 17 1.76 -15.12 -21.28
N LEU A 18 1.77 -16.01 -20.30
CA LEU A 18 1.69 -15.63 -18.89
C LEU A 18 2.89 -14.79 -18.45
N ARG A 19 4.09 -15.10 -18.93
CA ARG A 19 5.29 -14.28 -18.67
C ARG A 19 5.16 -12.88 -19.26
N GLU A 20 4.59 -12.75 -20.45
CA GLU A 20 4.32 -11.45 -21.07
C GLU A 20 3.32 -10.64 -20.25
N ASP A 21 2.25 -11.29 -19.76
CA ASP A 21 1.22 -10.68 -18.91
C ASP A 21 1.82 -10.13 -17.60
N TYR A 22 2.57 -10.93 -16.85
CA TYR A 22 3.28 -10.46 -15.65
C TYR A 22 4.30 -9.37 -15.95
N THR A 23 4.97 -9.44 -17.10
CA THR A 23 5.92 -8.40 -17.52
C THR A 23 5.19 -7.10 -17.83
N HIS A 24 4.00 -7.16 -18.43
CA HIS A 24 3.15 -5.99 -18.67
C HIS A 24 2.75 -5.33 -17.34
N ALA A 25 2.23 -6.12 -16.39
CA ALA A 25 1.86 -5.64 -15.06
C ALA A 25 3.05 -4.99 -14.33
N ALA A 26 4.20 -5.68 -14.26
CA ALA A 26 5.41 -5.16 -13.62
C ALA A 26 5.92 -3.86 -14.26
N ARG A 27 5.83 -3.73 -15.59
CA ARG A 27 6.18 -2.48 -16.30
C ARG A 27 5.21 -1.35 -16.00
N ARG A 28 3.92 -1.63 -15.80
CA ARG A 28 2.94 -0.61 -15.38
C ARG A 28 3.33 -0.04 -14.02
N VAL A 29 3.59 -0.91 -13.03
CA VAL A 29 4.03 -0.46 -11.69
C VAL A 29 5.32 0.35 -11.80
N LEU A 30 6.33 -0.14 -12.52
CA LEU A 30 7.59 0.58 -12.68
C LEU A 30 7.42 1.99 -13.27
N ARG A 31 6.45 2.19 -14.18
CA ARG A 31 6.19 3.49 -14.79
C ARG A 31 5.45 4.45 -13.88
N ARG A 32 4.47 3.96 -13.11
CA ARG A 32 3.69 4.79 -12.19
C ARG A 32 4.46 5.07 -10.89
N GLU A 33 5.01 4.02 -10.30
CA GLU A 33 5.59 4.02 -8.95
C GLU A 33 6.95 3.28 -8.93
N PRO A 34 8.01 3.88 -9.48
CA PRO A 34 9.31 3.22 -9.60
C PRO A 34 9.91 2.84 -8.23
N ALA A 35 9.69 3.65 -7.19
CA ALA A 35 10.25 3.41 -5.86
C ALA A 35 9.66 2.15 -5.18
N PRO A 36 8.33 2.01 -5.00
CA PRO A 36 7.72 0.77 -4.50
C PRO A 36 8.13 -0.47 -5.29
N TYR A 37 8.13 -0.39 -6.62
CA TYR A 37 8.56 -1.52 -7.46
C TYR A 37 10.03 -1.92 -7.22
N LEU A 38 10.93 -0.95 -7.09
CA LEU A 38 12.34 -1.21 -6.80
C LEU A 38 12.53 -1.80 -5.41
N VAL A 39 11.84 -1.29 -4.39
CA VAL A 39 11.86 -1.86 -3.03
C VAL A 39 11.45 -3.34 -3.09
N LEU A 40 10.32 -3.64 -3.74
CA LEU A 40 9.84 -5.01 -3.93
C LEU A 40 10.88 -5.89 -4.63
N ARG A 41 11.44 -5.42 -5.76
CA ARG A 41 12.44 -6.15 -6.56
C ARG A 41 13.75 -6.42 -5.83
N LEU A 42 14.14 -5.52 -4.93
CA LEU A 42 15.45 -5.57 -4.27
C LEU A 42 15.44 -6.32 -2.94
N LEU A 43 14.28 -6.37 -2.27
CA LEU A 43 14.17 -6.83 -0.88
C LEU A 43 13.29 -8.06 -0.69
N ALA A 44 12.25 -8.25 -1.51
CA ALA A 44 11.40 -9.43 -1.39
C ALA A 44 12.10 -10.69 -1.89
N ALA A 45 11.69 -11.85 -1.37
CA ALA A 45 12.07 -13.14 -1.92
C ALA A 45 11.64 -13.22 -3.40
N PRO A 46 12.53 -13.61 -4.33
CA PRO A 46 12.22 -13.59 -5.76
C PRO A 46 10.90 -14.29 -6.16
N PRO A 47 10.51 -15.44 -5.58
CA PRO A 47 9.24 -16.09 -5.91
C PRO A 47 7.98 -15.26 -5.59
N LEU A 48 8.03 -14.33 -4.63
CA LEU A 48 6.88 -13.52 -4.24
C LEU A 48 6.65 -12.32 -5.17
N VAL A 49 7.73 -11.82 -5.77
CA VAL A 49 7.73 -10.56 -6.53
C VAL A 49 6.68 -10.55 -7.66
N PRO A 50 6.50 -11.59 -8.49
CA PRO A 50 5.53 -11.53 -9.59
C PRO A 50 4.08 -11.39 -9.12
N TRP A 51 3.70 -12.11 -8.07
CA TRP A 51 2.35 -12.04 -7.48
C TRP A 51 2.08 -10.64 -6.94
N LEU A 52 3.02 -10.14 -6.13
CA LEU A 52 2.99 -8.81 -5.54
C LEU A 52 2.99 -7.71 -6.61
N ALA A 53 3.80 -7.83 -7.66
CA ALA A 53 3.78 -6.86 -8.75
C ALA A 53 2.45 -6.85 -9.52
N ALA A 54 1.78 -8.00 -9.70
CA ALA A 54 0.46 -8.06 -10.32
C ALA A 54 -0.61 -7.43 -9.42
N GLY A 55 -0.61 -7.72 -8.12
CA GLY A 55 -1.53 -7.11 -7.16
C GLY A 55 -1.36 -5.60 -7.04
N LEU A 56 -0.12 -5.10 -6.99
CA LEU A 56 0.15 -3.67 -6.99
C LEU A 56 -0.25 -3.00 -8.31
N ALA A 57 -0.09 -3.69 -9.45
CA ALA A 57 -0.57 -3.19 -10.73
C ALA A 57 -2.11 -3.10 -10.78
N PHE A 58 -2.79 -4.08 -10.19
CA PHE A 58 -4.25 -4.09 -10.08
C PHE A 58 -4.77 -2.98 -9.17
N MET A 59 -4.18 -2.80 -7.99
CA MET A 59 -4.49 -1.68 -7.07
C MET A 59 -4.39 -0.35 -7.81
N ASN A 60 -3.23 -0.09 -8.44
CA ASN A 60 -3.01 1.10 -9.26
C ASN A 60 -4.07 1.26 -10.37
N MET A 61 -4.48 0.18 -11.05
CA MET A 61 -5.53 0.26 -12.07
C MET A 61 -6.87 0.74 -11.48
N VAL A 62 -7.23 0.31 -10.28
CA VAL A 62 -8.46 0.75 -9.60
C VAL A 62 -8.33 2.22 -9.19
N ASP A 63 -7.20 2.60 -8.58
CA ASP A 63 -6.93 3.97 -8.14
C ASP A 63 -6.97 4.97 -9.31
N ASP A 64 -6.36 4.62 -10.46
CA ASP A 64 -6.40 5.46 -11.68
C ASP A 64 -7.84 5.78 -12.08
N VAL A 65 -8.74 4.80 -11.95
CA VAL A 65 -10.14 4.93 -12.33
C VAL A 65 -10.94 5.70 -11.27
N ALA A 66 -10.60 5.52 -9.99
CA ALA A 66 -11.23 6.24 -8.88
C ALA A 66 -10.83 7.74 -8.84
N GLU A 67 -9.67 8.10 -9.38
CA GLU A 67 -9.16 9.48 -9.37
C GLU A 67 -9.51 10.28 -10.64
N THR A 68 -9.84 9.61 -11.75
CA THR A 68 -10.01 10.28 -13.06
C THR A 68 -11.46 10.62 -13.40
N GLY A 69 -11.74 11.91 -13.60
CA GLY A 69 -13.05 12.42 -14.04
C GLY A 69 -13.92 12.95 -12.90
N THR A 70 -15.18 13.28 -13.21
CA THR A 70 -16.17 13.70 -12.20
C THR A 70 -16.59 12.52 -11.31
N PRO A 71 -17.16 12.75 -10.11
CA PRO A 71 -17.66 11.66 -9.25
C PRO A 71 -18.59 10.68 -9.98
N SER A 72 -19.49 11.18 -10.84
CA SER A 72 -20.38 10.33 -11.64
C SER A 72 -19.64 9.51 -12.70
N GLN A 73 -18.60 10.08 -13.34
CA GLN A 73 -17.75 9.36 -14.29
C GLN A 73 -16.91 8.29 -13.59
N ARG A 74 -16.31 8.61 -12.44
CA ARG A 74 -15.55 7.67 -11.60
C ARG A 74 -16.42 6.48 -11.21
N ALA A 75 -17.62 6.72 -10.68
CA ALA A 75 -18.56 5.65 -10.33
C ALA A 75 -18.93 4.76 -11.53
N ALA A 76 -19.26 5.35 -12.68
CA ALA A 76 -19.59 4.59 -13.89
C ALA A 76 -18.40 3.77 -14.42
N ASN A 77 -17.20 4.36 -14.42
CA ASN A 77 -15.99 3.69 -14.86
C ASN A 77 -15.57 2.57 -13.91
N LEU A 78 -15.75 2.73 -12.59
CA LEU A 78 -15.50 1.70 -11.59
C LEU A 78 -16.51 0.55 -11.71
N ALA A 79 -17.78 0.82 -12.01
CA ALA A 79 -18.76 -0.22 -12.31
C ALA A 79 -18.36 -1.04 -13.55
N ALA A 80 -17.92 -0.35 -14.62
CA ALA A 80 -17.43 -1.01 -15.83
C ALA A 80 -16.13 -1.80 -15.58
N LEU A 81 -15.22 -1.27 -14.76
CA LEU A 81 -14.01 -1.99 -14.34
C LEU A 81 -14.37 -3.24 -13.54
N THR A 82 -15.28 -3.13 -12.58
CA THR A 82 -15.75 -4.24 -11.73
C THR A 82 -16.22 -5.41 -12.58
N GLY A 83 -17.11 -5.17 -13.56
CA GLY A 83 -17.57 -6.23 -14.46
C GLY A 83 -16.45 -6.89 -15.27
N ARG A 84 -15.43 -6.11 -15.70
CA ARG A 84 -14.25 -6.67 -16.40
C ARG A 84 -13.38 -7.51 -15.46
N VAL A 85 -13.21 -7.10 -14.20
CA VAL A 85 -12.42 -7.82 -13.21
C VAL A 85 -13.12 -9.12 -12.84
N GLU A 86 -14.41 -9.10 -12.53
CA GLU A 86 -15.20 -10.30 -12.21
C GLU A 86 -15.18 -11.32 -13.35
N ALA A 87 -15.34 -10.86 -14.60
CA ALA A 87 -15.24 -11.71 -15.77
C ALA A 87 -13.84 -12.34 -15.91
N ALA A 88 -12.78 -11.57 -15.63
CA ALA A 88 -11.40 -12.05 -15.68
C ALA A 88 -11.08 -13.06 -14.58
N LEU A 89 -11.54 -12.80 -13.35
CA LEU A 89 -11.38 -13.72 -12.22
C LEU A 89 -12.14 -15.03 -12.43
N THR A 90 -13.32 -14.97 -13.04
CA THR A 90 -14.16 -16.16 -13.31
C THR A 90 -13.62 -17.01 -14.46
N SER A 91 -13.23 -16.38 -15.55
CA SER A 91 -12.80 -17.09 -16.77
C SER A 91 -11.29 -17.40 -16.81
N GLY A 92 -10.50 -16.70 -16.01
CA GLY A 92 -9.03 -16.71 -16.11
C GLY A 92 -8.48 -15.98 -17.34
N ASP A 93 -9.32 -15.28 -18.12
CA ASP A 93 -8.91 -14.57 -19.33
C ASP A 93 -9.50 -13.15 -19.42
N SER A 94 -8.85 -12.29 -20.20
CA SER A 94 -9.25 -10.90 -20.40
C SER A 94 -8.52 -10.33 -21.61
N PRO A 95 -9.08 -9.37 -22.36
CA PRO A 95 -8.28 -8.62 -23.35
C PRO A 95 -7.11 -7.87 -22.70
N ASP A 96 -7.21 -7.50 -21.42
CA ASP A 96 -6.17 -6.78 -20.68
C ASP A 96 -5.12 -7.75 -20.08
N PRO A 97 -3.84 -7.69 -20.48
CA PRO A 97 -2.76 -8.51 -19.92
C PRO A 97 -2.60 -8.39 -18.41
N LEU A 98 -2.88 -7.22 -17.83
CA LEU A 98 -2.78 -7.01 -16.39
C LEU A 98 -3.85 -7.81 -15.66
N LEU A 99 -5.10 -7.77 -16.13
CA LEU A 99 -6.19 -8.54 -15.53
C LEU A 99 -5.95 -10.05 -15.65
N ARG A 100 -5.35 -10.53 -16.75
CA ARG A 100 -4.93 -11.94 -16.85
C ARG A 100 -3.86 -12.31 -15.82
N ALA A 101 -2.82 -11.48 -15.68
CA ALA A 101 -1.77 -11.72 -14.69
C ALA A 101 -2.33 -11.71 -13.25
N TYR A 102 -3.26 -10.80 -12.96
CA TYR A 102 -3.89 -10.70 -11.66
C TYR A 102 -4.85 -11.87 -11.39
N ALA A 103 -5.69 -12.25 -12.34
CA ALA A 103 -6.58 -13.41 -12.21
C ALA A 103 -5.79 -14.71 -11.96
N HIS A 104 -4.70 -14.92 -12.70
CA HIS A 104 -3.79 -16.04 -12.45
C HIS A 104 -3.14 -15.94 -11.06
N ALA A 105 -2.80 -14.74 -10.57
CA ALA A 105 -2.24 -14.58 -9.22
C ALA A 105 -3.26 -14.93 -8.12
N VAL A 106 -4.50 -14.46 -8.27
CA VAL A 106 -5.60 -14.75 -7.34
C VAL A 106 -5.87 -16.24 -7.27
N ASP A 107 -5.96 -16.92 -8.41
CA ASP A 107 -6.17 -18.36 -8.49
C ASP A 107 -4.99 -19.16 -7.89
N ALA A 108 -3.76 -18.90 -8.38
CA ALA A 108 -2.58 -19.66 -7.95
C ALA A 108 -2.23 -19.46 -6.46
N ARG A 109 -2.53 -18.29 -5.90
CA ARG A 109 -2.34 -17.98 -4.46
C ARG A 109 -3.59 -18.24 -3.62
N ALA A 110 -4.70 -18.62 -4.26
CA ALA A 110 -6.00 -18.79 -3.63
C ALA A 110 -6.42 -17.59 -2.76
N LEU A 111 -6.22 -16.35 -3.25
CA LEU A 111 -6.66 -15.15 -2.53
C LEU A 111 -8.20 -15.14 -2.45
N PRO A 112 -8.79 -15.01 -1.25
CA PRO A 112 -10.24 -14.96 -1.12
C PRO A 112 -10.86 -13.82 -1.93
N ALA A 113 -11.81 -14.17 -2.81
CA ALA A 113 -12.43 -13.24 -3.76
C ALA A 113 -13.07 -12.01 -3.09
N HIS A 114 -13.51 -12.14 -1.82
CA HIS A 114 -14.11 -11.05 -1.07
C HIS A 114 -13.16 -9.86 -0.87
N TRP A 115 -11.84 -10.06 -0.86
CA TRP A 115 -10.89 -8.94 -0.78
C TRP A 115 -10.95 -8.08 -2.04
N VAL A 116 -11.08 -8.71 -3.21
CA VAL A 116 -11.19 -8.00 -4.49
C VAL A 116 -12.54 -7.30 -4.61
N SER A 117 -13.63 -7.98 -4.28
CA SER A 117 -14.97 -7.38 -4.37
C SER A 117 -15.14 -6.22 -3.40
N ARG A 118 -14.66 -6.35 -2.15
CA ARG A 118 -14.69 -5.26 -1.15
C ARG A 118 -13.88 -4.06 -1.61
N PHE A 119 -12.70 -4.27 -2.19
CA PHE A 119 -11.89 -3.16 -2.67
C PHE A 119 -12.57 -2.40 -3.82
N LEU A 120 -13.16 -3.13 -4.79
CA LEU A 120 -13.89 -2.51 -5.90
C LEU A 120 -15.15 -1.77 -5.43
N GLU A 121 -15.90 -2.36 -4.51
CA GLU A 121 -17.07 -1.73 -3.89
C GLU A 121 -16.68 -0.48 -3.11
N GLY A 122 -15.63 -0.56 -2.28
CA GLY A 122 -15.08 0.56 -1.53
C GLY A 122 -14.57 1.68 -2.44
N ALA A 123 -13.91 1.34 -3.55
CA ALA A 123 -13.47 2.34 -4.53
C ALA A 123 -14.67 3.11 -5.10
N ALA A 124 -15.77 2.41 -5.39
CA ALA A 124 -16.97 3.00 -5.97
C ALA A 124 -17.80 3.81 -4.97
N THR A 125 -17.83 3.39 -3.71
CA THR A 125 -18.75 3.92 -2.69
C THR A 125 -18.09 4.85 -1.68
N ALA A 126 -16.83 4.59 -1.32
CA ALA A 126 -16.09 5.37 -0.33
C ALA A 126 -15.11 6.34 -1.00
N GLU A 127 -14.32 5.92 -2.00
CA GLU A 127 -13.27 6.78 -2.58
C GLU A 127 -13.76 7.70 -3.71
N ALA A 128 -14.58 7.19 -4.66
CA ALA A 128 -14.93 7.93 -5.87
C ALA A 128 -15.58 9.31 -5.63
N GLY A 129 -16.29 9.46 -4.51
CA GLY A 129 -16.94 10.69 -4.07
C GLY A 129 -16.40 11.26 -2.76
N PHE A 130 -15.22 10.85 -2.32
CA PHE A 130 -14.66 11.27 -1.04
C PHE A 130 -14.36 12.78 -1.00
N ASP A 131 -14.81 13.46 0.06
CA ASP A 131 -14.54 14.88 0.31
C ASP A 131 -14.04 15.17 1.75
N GLY A 132 -14.04 14.17 2.63
CA GLY A 132 -13.54 14.26 4.00
C GLY A 132 -14.33 13.40 4.99
N PHE A 133 -13.99 13.55 6.28
CA PHE A 133 -14.63 12.81 7.37
C PHE A 133 -15.40 13.75 8.31
N ALA A 134 -16.57 13.34 8.82
CA ALA A 134 -17.23 14.08 9.89
C ALA A 134 -16.54 13.78 11.23
N ALA A 135 -16.30 12.50 11.52
CA ALA A 135 -15.73 12.02 12.77
C ALA A 135 -14.73 10.88 12.55
N GLU A 136 -14.12 10.40 13.64
CA GLU A 136 -13.14 9.31 13.59
C GLU A 136 -13.76 8.00 13.10
N GLU A 137 -15.03 7.76 13.40
CA GLU A 137 -15.78 6.59 12.96
C GLU A 137 -15.88 6.51 11.44
N ASP A 138 -16.02 7.65 10.76
CA ASP A 138 -16.05 7.71 9.30
C ASP A 138 -14.69 7.36 8.70
N PHE A 139 -13.60 7.81 9.33
CA PHE A 139 -12.23 7.45 8.92
C PHE A 139 -12.03 5.94 9.05
N GLN A 140 -12.41 5.35 10.19
CA GLN A 140 -12.29 3.90 10.40
C GLN A 140 -13.16 3.10 9.42
N ALA A 141 -14.39 3.57 9.13
CA ALA A 141 -15.26 2.95 8.14
C ALA A 141 -14.68 3.03 6.73
N TYR A 142 -14.04 4.14 6.36
CA TYR A 142 -13.32 4.27 5.09
C TYR A 142 -12.15 3.28 4.98
N LEU A 143 -11.38 3.09 6.06
CA LEU A 143 -10.33 2.08 6.08
C LEU A 143 -10.91 0.67 5.83
N ASP A 144 -12.01 0.34 6.49
CA ASP A 144 -12.64 -0.98 6.37
C ASP A 144 -13.29 -1.21 5.00
N ALA A 145 -13.88 -0.17 4.41
CA ALA A 145 -14.55 -0.25 3.12
C ALA A 145 -13.54 -0.32 1.96
N TYR A 146 -12.47 0.48 2.01
CA TYR A 146 -11.62 0.73 0.86
C TYR A 146 -10.13 0.46 1.11
N ALA A 147 -9.50 1.19 2.03
CA ALA A 147 -8.03 1.19 2.15
C ALA A 147 -7.47 -0.18 2.56
N TRP A 148 -8.11 -0.87 3.50
CA TRP A 148 -7.66 -2.17 3.98
C TRP A 148 -7.84 -3.29 2.95
N PRO A 149 -9.02 -3.45 2.31
CA PRO A 149 -9.15 -4.33 1.15
C PRO A 149 -8.16 -4.00 0.04
N GLY A 150 -7.92 -2.71 -0.25
CA GLY A 150 -6.95 -2.25 -1.25
C GLY A 150 -5.52 -2.72 -0.97
N VAL A 151 -5.08 -2.66 0.29
CA VAL A 151 -3.77 -3.21 0.67
C VAL A 151 -3.76 -4.74 0.59
N LEU A 152 -4.87 -5.43 0.90
CA LEU A 152 -4.93 -6.89 0.88
C LEU A 152 -5.07 -7.51 -0.51
N VAL A 153 -5.60 -6.80 -1.52
CA VAL A 153 -5.58 -7.29 -2.92
C VAL A 153 -4.16 -7.43 -3.48
N PHE A 154 -3.19 -6.78 -2.85
CA PHE A 154 -1.77 -6.88 -3.12
C PHE A 154 -1.05 -7.74 -2.08
N THR A 155 -1.00 -7.30 -0.83
CA THR A 155 -0.21 -7.97 0.22
C THR A 155 -0.76 -9.35 0.57
N GLY A 156 -2.06 -9.59 0.41
CA GLY A 156 -2.68 -10.89 0.67
C GLY A 156 -2.12 -12.01 -0.22
N LEU A 157 -1.59 -11.67 -1.41
CA LEU A 157 -0.96 -12.62 -2.33
C LEU A 157 0.35 -13.23 -1.81
N GLN A 158 0.93 -12.65 -0.75
CA GLN A 158 2.09 -13.24 -0.10
C GLN A 158 1.72 -14.60 0.52
N TYR A 159 0.50 -14.76 1.03
CA TYR A 159 0.03 -15.96 1.72
C TYR A 159 -0.62 -16.95 0.76
N GLN A 160 -0.43 -18.26 1.01
CA GLN A 160 -1.20 -19.27 0.29
C GLN A 160 -2.58 -19.42 0.95
N GLY A 161 -3.65 -19.16 0.20
CA GLY A 161 -5.02 -19.08 0.73
C GLY A 161 -5.44 -17.68 1.19
N GLY A 162 -4.60 -16.66 0.96
CA GLY A 162 -4.78 -15.32 1.50
C GLY A 162 -4.45 -15.22 3.00
N PRO A 163 -4.60 -14.02 3.59
CA PRO A 163 -4.28 -13.81 5.00
C PRO A 163 -5.29 -14.52 5.90
N ASP A 164 -4.81 -15.13 6.98
CA ASP A 164 -5.66 -15.55 8.09
C ASP A 164 -6.23 -14.33 8.87
N PRO A 165 -7.16 -14.52 9.81
CA PRO A 165 -7.76 -13.40 10.55
C PRO A 165 -6.75 -12.55 11.34
N GLU A 166 -5.69 -13.15 11.88
CA GLU A 166 -4.67 -12.43 12.66
C GLU A 166 -3.79 -11.58 11.73
N GLN A 167 -3.36 -12.17 10.62
CA GLN A 167 -2.61 -11.50 9.56
C GLN A 167 -3.42 -10.34 8.97
N ALA A 168 -4.69 -10.58 8.66
CA ALA A 168 -5.58 -9.55 8.12
C ALA A 168 -5.74 -8.39 9.12
N ALA A 169 -5.96 -8.69 10.40
CA ALA A 169 -6.05 -7.67 11.45
C ALA A 169 -4.72 -6.91 11.66
N GLY A 170 -3.57 -7.58 11.51
CA GLY A 170 -2.25 -6.94 11.51
C GLY A 170 -2.11 -5.94 10.36
N TRP A 171 -2.47 -6.34 9.14
CA TRP A 171 -2.48 -5.44 7.99
C TRP A 171 -3.47 -4.29 8.14
N ARG A 172 -4.60 -4.50 8.83
CA ARG A 172 -5.54 -3.40 9.14
C ARG A 172 -4.93 -2.34 10.05
N ARG A 173 -4.16 -2.73 11.07
CA ARG A 173 -3.41 -1.78 11.92
C ARG A 173 -2.34 -1.05 11.13
N PHE A 174 -1.64 -1.76 10.25
CA PHE A 174 -0.67 -1.15 9.33
C PHE A 174 -1.32 -0.11 8.41
N VAL A 175 -2.48 -0.43 7.83
CA VAL A 175 -3.26 0.48 6.97
C VAL A 175 -3.71 1.73 7.72
N ASP A 176 -4.18 1.60 8.96
CA ASP A 176 -4.55 2.76 9.79
C ASP A 176 -3.37 3.72 9.96
N ALA A 177 -2.20 3.19 10.36
CA ALA A 177 -0.99 3.98 10.49
C ALA A 177 -0.58 4.64 9.16
N ALA A 178 -0.55 3.88 8.07
CA ALA A 178 -0.15 4.36 6.75
C ALA A 178 -1.07 5.50 6.29
N GLN A 179 -2.39 5.30 6.34
CA GLN A 179 -3.36 6.28 5.88
C GLN A 179 -3.29 7.60 6.69
N ARG A 180 -3.08 7.53 8.01
CA ARG A 180 -2.89 8.74 8.83
C ARG A 180 -1.64 9.51 8.44
N VAL A 181 -0.53 8.80 8.20
CA VAL A 181 0.73 9.44 7.81
C VAL A 181 0.60 10.05 6.42
N ASP A 182 -0.01 9.33 5.47
CA ASP A 182 -0.22 9.81 4.10
C ASP A 182 -1.11 11.07 4.10
N PHE A 183 -2.26 11.06 4.77
CA PHE A 183 -3.14 12.24 4.86
C PHE A 183 -2.50 13.45 5.53
N LEU A 184 -1.57 13.26 6.47
CA LEU A 184 -0.84 14.37 7.07
C LEU A 184 0.32 14.84 6.20
N ALA A 185 0.94 13.93 5.45
CA ALA A 185 2.02 14.25 4.54
C ALA A 185 1.52 15.01 3.30
N ASP A 186 0.36 14.64 2.79
CA ASP A 186 -0.23 15.19 1.56
C ASP A 186 -1.33 16.22 1.84
N LEU A 187 -1.38 16.72 3.09
CA LEU A 187 -2.43 17.61 3.58
C LEU A 187 -2.62 18.87 2.73
N ALA A 188 -1.54 19.44 2.19
CA ALA A 188 -1.62 20.63 1.34
C ALA A 188 -2.27 20.31 -0.01
N GLY A 189 -1.84 19.22 -0.67
CA GLY A 189 -2.44 18.72 -1.90
C GLY A 189 -3.90 18.34 -1.72
N ASP A 190 -4.22 17.56 -0.68
CA ASP A 190 -5.59 17.15 -0.35
C ASP A 190 -6.52 18.36 -0.19
N LEU A 191 -6.10 19.37 0.59
CA LEU A 191 -6.89 20.60 0.77
C LEU A 191 -7.08 21.37 -0.55
N ALA A 192 -6.07 21.42 -1.41
CA ALA A 192 -6.17 22.06 -2.72
C ALA A 192 -7.15 21.34 -3.66
N ASP A 193 -7.25 20.02 -3.53
CA ASP A 193 -8.23 19.18 -4.24
C ASP A 193 -9.61 19.15 -3.54
N GLY A 194 -9.77 19.91 -2.46
CA GLY A 194 -11.02 20.05 -1.71
C GLY A 194 -11.30 18.90 -0.74
N ARG A 195 -10.34 17.99 -0.52
CA ARG A 195 -10.41 16.86 0.41
C ARG A 195 -9.95 17.29 1.81
N LEU A 196 -10.84 17.23 2.80
CA LEU A 196 -10.46 17.44 4.21
C LEU A 196 -10.27 16.10 4.91
N CYS A 197 -9.03 15.58 4.86
CA CYS A 197 -8.69 14.25 5.37
C CYS A 197 -8.54 14.18 6.90
N ILE A 198 -8.55 15.32 7.60
CA ILE A 198 -8.66 15.39 9.07
C ILE A 198 -10.15 15.47 9.44
N PRO A 199 -10.68 14.59 10.32
CA PRO A 199 -12.10 14.63 10.64
C PRO A 199 -12.56 15.97 11.23
N ARG A 200 -13.73 16.45 10.80
CA ARG A 200 -14.29 17.75 11.23
C ARG A 200 -14.44 17.87 12.75
N ALA A 201 -14.82 16.80 13.43
CA ALA A 201 -14.88 16.77 14.90
C ALA A 201 -13.53 17.14 15.55
N ARG A 202 -12.40 16.79 14.93
CA ARG A 202 -11.05 17.14 15.42
C ARG A 202 -10.78 18.64 15.27
N LEU A 203 -11.23 19.24 14.18
CA LEU A 203 -11.17 20.68 14.00
C LEU A 203 -11.95 21.40 15.09
N ASP A 204 -13.18 20.94 15.39
CA ASP A 204 -14.04 21.50 16.42
C ASP A 204 -13.42 21.43 17.82
N GLU A 205 -12.83 20.27 18.19
CA GLU A 205 -12.13 20.08 19.47
C GLU A 205 -10.99 21.09 19.70
N HIS A 206 -10.33 21.51 18.61
CA HIS A 206 -9.24 22.48 18.65
C HIS A 206 -9.67 23.91 18.33
N SER A 207 -10.97 24.16 18.12
CA SER A 207 -11.51 25.47 17.68
C SER A 207 -10.84 25.97 16.40
N VAL A 208 -10.59 25.07 15.45
CA VAL A 208 -10.01 25.34 14.13
C VAL A 208 -11.12 25.23 13.08
N THR A 209 -11.11 26.13 12.09
CA THR A 209 -12.03 26.06 10.94
C THR A 209 -11.31 25.46 9.74
N ARG A 210 -12.08 24.89 8.80
CA ARG A 210 -11.55 24.43 7.51
C ARG A 210 -10.75 25.54 6.78
N ALA A 211 -11.27 26.77 6.81
CA ALA A 211 -10.61 27.94 6.22
C ALA A 211 -9.27 28.28 6.87
N ASP A 212 -9.07 27.98 8.16
CA ASP A 212 -7.76 28.16 8.80
C ASP A 212 -6.72 27.23 8.19
N LEU A 213 -7.11 25.99 7.86
CA LEU A 213 -6.23 25.01 7.23
C LEU A 213 -5.98 25.35 5.76
N GLU A 214 -7.03 25.64 4.98
CA GLU A 214 -6.94 26.00 3.55
C GLU A 214 -6.11 27.27 3.31
N GLN A 215 -6.12 28.21 4.25
CA GLN A 215 -5.31 29.43 4.18
C GLN A 215 -3.94 29.29 4.86
N ALA A 216 -3.58 28.07 5.29
CA ALA A 216 -2.35 27.75 6.02
C ALA A 216 -2.06 28.72 7.18
N ARG A 217 -3.10 29.06 7.96
CA ARG A 217 -2.99 30.02 9.06
C ARG A 217 -2.17 29.43 10.20
N ASP A 218 -1.14 30.17 10.57
CA ASP A 218 -0.24 29.78 11.65
C ASP A 218 -0.76 30.30 13.00
N THR A 219 -1.76 29.62 13.57
CA THR A 219 -2.33 29.95 14.88
C THR A 219 -1.94 28.91 15.94
N PRO A 220 -1.97 29.25 17.24
CA PRO A 220 -1.76 28.27 18.30
C PRO A 220 -2.73 27.08 18.24
N ALA A 221 -3.98 27.32 17.84
CA ALA A 221 -5.01 26.29 17.67
C ALA A 221 -4.67 25.32 16.54
N VAL A 222 -4.25 25.83 15.37
CA VAL A 222 -3.82 25.00 14.23
C VAL A 222 -2.57 24.19 14.59
N ARG A 223 -1.58 24.80 15.26
CA ARG A 223 -0.40 24.07 15.75
C ARG A 223 -0.78 22.94 16.70
N ALA A 224 -1.71 23.19 17.61
CA ALA A 224 -2.19 22.17 18.55
C ALA A 224 -2.94 21.03 17.86
N LEU A 225 -3.79 21.34 16.87
CA LEU A 225 -4.48 20.34 16.04
C LEU A 225 -3.46 19.44 15.31
N LEU A 226 -2.51 20.03 14.58
CA LEU A 226 -1.51 19.26 13.84
C LEU A 226 -0.65 18.39 14.76
N ALA A 227 -0.27 18.90 15.94
CA ALA A 227 0.46 18.13 16.94
C ALA A 227 -0.36 16.98 17.52
N ALA A 228 -1.69 17.16 17.68
CA ALA A 228 -2.57 16.09 18.13
C ALA A 228 -2.73 15.00 17.05
N GLU A 229 -2.89 15.38 15.79
CA GLU A 229 -3.02 14.40 14.70
C GLU A 229 -1.71 13.63 14.45
N THR A 230 -0.53 14.27 14.55
CA THR A 230 0.74 13.54 14.47
C THR A 230 0.94 12.59 15.65
N LEU A 231 0.50 12.96 16.87
CA LEU A 231 0.51 12.06 18.02
C LEU A 231 -0.39 10.83 17.80
N ARG A 232 -1.57 11.02 17.17
CA ARG A 232 -2.47 9.91 16.81
C ARG A 232 -1.84 9.01 15.76
N ALA A 233 -1.22 9.58 14.73
CA ALA A 233 -0.48 8.82 13.73
C ALA A 233 0.70 8.04 14.36
N ARG A 234 1.37 8.62 15.37
CA ARG A 234 2.42 7.93 16.12
C ARG A 234 1.89 6.72 16.88
N ALA A 235 0.79 6.89 17.61
CA ALA A 235 0.15 5.80 18.34
C ALA A 235 -0.33 4.68 17.40
N ALA A 236 -0.87 5.03 16.23
CA ALA A 236 -1.25 4.05 15.21
C ALA A 236 -0.03 3.30 14.66
N LEU A 237 1.08 4.00 14.42
CA LEU A 237 2.34 3.38 13.99
C LEU A 237 2.88 2.41 15.05
N ASP A 238 2.87 2.79 16.33
CA ASP A 238 3.31 1.93 17.42
C ASP A 238 2.43 0.67 17.52
N ALA A 239 1.13 0.78 17.22
CA ALA A 239 0.20 -0.35 17.14
C ALA A 239 0.45 -1.31 15.96
N THR A 240 1.35 -0.96 15.02
CA THR A 240 1.81 -1.88 13.97
C THR A 240 2.84 -2.89 14.46
N ASP A 241 3.24 -2.83 15.74
CA ASP A 241 4.11 -3.83 16.35
C ASP A 241 3.59 -5.26 16.10
N GLY A 242 4.51 -6.18 15.82
CA GLY A 242 4.18 -7.56 15.44
C GLY A 242 3.90 -7.79 13.94
N ILE A 243 3.81 -6.75 13.10
CA ILE A 243 3.48 -6.95 11.66
C ILE A 243 4.55 -7.76 10.91
N LEU A 244 5.81 -7.72 11.34
CA LEU A 244 6.89 -8.48 10.69
C LEU A 244 6.73 -9.98 10.94
N GLU A 245 6.23 -10.37 12.10
CA GLU A 245 5.96 -11.74 12.50
C GLU A 245 4.82 -12.32 11.65
N LEU A 246 3.82 -11.50 11.36
CA LEU A 246 2.66 -11.84 10.51
C LEU A 246 2.97 -11.84 9.01
N ALA A 247 3.99 -11.10 8.57
CA ALA A 247 4.41 -11.11 7.16
C ALA A 247 5.17 -12.39 6.80
N GLU A 248 4.95 -12.86 5.57
CA GLU A 248 5.73 -13.95 4.98
C GLU A 248 7.23 -13.65 5.12
N PRO A 249 8.08 -14.62 5.52
CA PRO A 249 9.51 -14.39 5.73
C PRO A 249 10.20 -13.72 4.54
N GLY A 250 9.74 -14.04 3.32
CA GLY A 250 10.22 -13.45 2.09
C GLY A 250 9.84 -11.98 1.88
N LEU A 251 8.79 -11.47 2.54
CA LEU A 251 8.33 -10.08 2.45
C LEU A 251 8.76 -9.20 3.62
N ARG A 252 9.11 -9.78 4.78
CA ARG A 252 9.55 -9.03 5.99
C ARG A 252 10.54 -7.88 5.73
N PRO A 253 11.56 -7.99 4.85
CA PRO A 253 12.47 -6.88 4.58
C PRO A 253 11.79 -5.68 3.88
N VAL A 254 10.77 -5.94 3.05
CA VAL A 254 9.93 -4.90 2.43
C VAL A 254 9.07 -4.27 3.51
N THR A 255 8.34 -5.07 4.30
CA THR A 255 7.47 -4.57 5.39
C THR A 255 8.25 -3.70 6.37
N ALA A 256 9.44 -4.15 6.81
CA ALA A 256 10.29 -3.37 7.70
C ALA A 256 10.76 -2.05 7.07
N THR A 257 11.04 -2.05 5.76
CA THR A 257 11.41 -0.83 5.03
C THR A 257 10.25 0.14 4.97
N MET A 258 9.02 -0.35 4.72
CA MET A 258 7.82 0.48 4.70
C MET A 258 7.54 1.09 6.08
N THR A 259 7.61 0.30 7.16
CA THR A 259 7.44 0.81 8.53
C THR A 259 8.49 1.87 8.88
N GLU A 260 9.77 1.66 8.54
CA GLU A 260 10.83 2.65 8.78
C GLU A 260 10.61 3.94 7.98
N LEU A 261 10.17 3.82 6.72
CA LEU A 261 9.86 4.95 5.86
C LEU A 261 8.68 5.77 6.39
N MET A 262 7.58 5.09 6.74
CA MET A 262 6.40 5.72 7.34
C MET A 262 6.77 6.46 8.65
N ALA A 263 7.56 5.83 9.53
CA ALA A 263 8.07 6.47 10.74
C ALA A 263 8.89 7.74 10.44
N HIS A 264 9.72 7.68 9.40
CA HIS A 264 10.54 8.79 8.95
C HIS A 264 9.69 9.95 8.40
N GLN A 265 8.70 9.65 7.56
CA GLN A 265 7.82 10.66 6.98
C GLN A 265 7.00 11.35 8.06
N LEU A 266 6.43 10.59 9.01
CA LEU A 266 5.72 11.18 10.15
C LEU A 266 6.64 12.10 10.97
N THR A 267 7.91 11.72 11.18
CA THR A 267 8.89 12.60 11.83
C THR A 267 9.15 13.88 11.02
N ALA A 268 9.14 13.80 9.69
CA ALA A 268 9.30 14.96 8.83
C ALA A 268 8.07 15.88 8.89
N VAL A 269 6.86 15.31 8.92
CA VAL A 269 5.60 16.03 9.12
C VAL A 269 5.59 16.75 10.48
N GLU A 270 5.94 16.05 11.56
CA GLU A 270 6.05 16.63 12.91
C GLU A 270 6.98 17.85 12.95
N ARG A 271 8.13 17.77 12.24
CA ARG A 271 9.09 18.88 12.14
C ARG A 271 8.59 20.03 11.26
N ALA A 272 7.84 19.72 10.21
CA ALA A 272 7.27 20.71 9.32
C ALA A 272 6.16 21.52 10.02
N GLY A 273 5.36 20.87 10.87
CA GLY A 273 4.24 21.48 11.57
C GLY A 273 3.29 22.17 10.58
N VAL A 274 3.04 23.47 10.77
CA VAL A 274 2.17 24.28 9.91
C VAL A 274 2.63 24.32 8.45
N GLU A 275 3.91 24.06 8.17
CA GLU A 275 4.40 24.01 6.78
C GLU A 275 3.76 22.86 5.97
N ALA A 276 3.24 21.81 6.62
CA ALA A 276 2.48 20.75 5.96
C ALA A 276 1.16 21.24 5.34
N LEU A 277 0.66 22.43 5.73
CA LEU A 277 -0.48 23.09 5.08
C LEU A 277 -0.11 23.86 3.81
N ARG A 278 1.19 24.03 3.53
CA ARG A 278 1.69 24.81 2.38
C ARG A 278 2.30 23.95 1.28
N ARG A 279 2.78 22.76 1.64
CA ARG A 279 3.40 21.81 0.71
C ARG A 279 3.36 20.41 1.29
N ASP A 280 3.34 19.45 0.39
CA ASP A 280 3.41 18.05 0.78
C ASP A 280 4.79 17.68 1.32
N ILE A 281 4.80 16.72 2.24
CA ILE A 281 5.96 16.27 3.00
C ILE A 281 6.34 14.87 2.54
N GLY A 282 7.15 14.81 1.49
CA GLY A 282 7.73 13.53 1.04
C GLY A 282 8.84 13.00 1.95
N TYR A 283 9.24 11.75 1.70
CA TYR A 283 10.35 11.06 2.40
C TYR A 283 11.74 11.70 2.19
N GLY A 284 11.88 12.62 1.24
CA GLY A 284 13.17 13.04 0.69
C GLY A 284 13.89 11.87 -0.02
N VAL A 285 15.14 12.10 -0.46
CA VAL A 285 15.92 11.06 -1.17
C VAL A 285 16.86 10.28 -0.27
N ALA A 286 17.36 10.90 0.81
CA ALA A 286 18.43 10.33 1.62
C ALA A 286 17.95 9.17 2.52
N ALA A 287 16.80 9.33 3.18
CA ALA A 287 16.27 8.31 4.07
C ALA A 287 15.87 7.02 3.32
N PRO A 288 15.08 7.07 2.22
CA PRO A 288 14.79 5.87 1.43
C PRO A 288 16.02 5.12 0.95
N LEU A 289 17.04 5.84 0.46
CA LEU A 289 18.28 5.22 0.01
C LEU A 289 19.05 4.53 1.15
N ARG A 290 19.13 5.14 2.34
CA ARG A 290 19.80 4.55 3.51
C ARG A 290 19.05 3.33 4.03
N THR A 291 17.73 3.43 4.18
CA THR A 291 16.87 2.33 4.63
C THR A 291 16.97 1.15 3.65
N LEU A 292 16.85 1.41 2.34
CA LEU A 292 17.01 0.40 1.31
C LEU A 292 18.41 -0.24 1.33
N ALA A 293 19.47 0.55 1.50
CA ALA A 293 20.83 0.04 1.59
C ALA A 293 21.03 -0.86 2.83
N ARG A 294 20.51 -0.46 3.99
CA ARG A 294 20.56 -1.25 5.23
C ARG A 294 19.78 -2.56 5.08
N ALA A 295 18.54 -2.49 4.61
CA ALA A 295 17.68 -3.65 4.39
C ALA A 295 18.32 -4.65 3.41
N ARG A 296 18.94 -4.16 2.33
CA ARG A 296 19.63 -4.99 1.33
C ARG A 296 20.89 -5.67 1.88
N ARG A 297 21.64 -5.00 2.76
CA ARG A 297 22.80 -5.62 3.45
C ARG A 297 22.33 -6.74 4.38
N ALA A 298 21.29 -6.49 5.17
CA ALA A 298 20.72 -7.48 6.08
C ALA A 298 20.16 -8.70 5.32
N ALA A 299 19.43 -8.48 4.22
CA ALA A 299 18.90 -9.57 3.38
C ALA A 299 20.01 -10.45 2.79
N ARG A 300 21.10 -9.83 2.29
CA ARG A 300 22.26 -10.57 1.75
C ARG A 300 23.04 -11.35 2.82
N GLY A 301 23.13 -10.84 4.05
CA GLY A 301 23.75 -11.53 5.17
C GLY A 301 23.03 -12.83 5.53
N ARG A 302 21.69 -12.79 5.55
CA ARG A 302 20.84 -13.97 5.82
C ARG A 302 20.94 -15.06 4.75
N SER A 303 20.98 -14.68 3.46
CA SER A 303 21.17 -15.65 2.36
C SER A 303 22.53 -16.35 2.39
N ARG A 304 23.57 -15.72 2.97
CA ARG A 304 24.90 -16.35 3.13
C ARG A 304 24.96 -17.29 4.33
N ALA A 305 24.27 -16.97 5.42
CA ALA A 305 24.21 -17.80 6.62
C ALA A 305 23.36 -19.07 6.41
N GLY A 306 22.25 -18.99 5.68
CA GLY A 306 21.39 -20.14 5.37
C GLY A 306 21.93 -21.09 4.28
N GLY A 307 23.08 -20.78 3.67
CA GLY A 307 23.74 -21.61 2.66
C GLY A 307 24.84 -22.53 3.20
N GLN A 308 25.12 -22.50 4.52
CA GLN A 308 26.03 -23.44 5.17
C GLN A 308 25.23 -24.56 5.84
N THR A 309 24.87 -25.58 5.06
CA THR A 309 24.47 -26.89 5.63
C THR A 309 25.71 -27.54 6.24
N PRO A 310 25.67 -28.11 7.46
CA PRO A 310 26.84 -28.79 8.02
C PRO A 310 27.16 -30.00 7.14
N ALA A 311 28.37 -30.06 6.59
CA ALA A 311 28.88 -31.25 5.96
C ALA A 311 28.84 -32.40 6.99
N GLY A 312 27.95 -33.37 6.75
CA GLY A 312 27.77 -34.53 7.61
C GLY A 312 29.11 -35.22 7.85
N SER A 313 29.46 -35.36 9.12
CA SER A 313 30.53 -36.22 9.60
C SER A 313 30.22 -37.66 9.24
N ARG A 314 30.85 -38.18 8.18
CA ARG A 314 31.09 -39.62 8.06
C ARG A 314 32.13 -39.99 9.10
N ARG A 315 31.75 -40.80 10.08
CA ARG A 315 32.68 -41.69 10.79
C ARG A 315 32.20 -43.13 10.60
N GLN A 316 33.20 -43.95 10.33
CA GLN A 316 33.19 -45.40 10.22
C GLN A 316 32.75 -46.05 11.53
#